data_AF-R1EVK1-F1
#
_entry.id   AF-R1EVK1-F1
#
_cell.length_a   1.000
_cell.length_b   1.000
_cell.length_c   1.000
_cell.angle_alpha   90.00
_cell.angle_beta   90.00
_cell.angle_gamma   90.00
#
_symmetry.space_group_name_H-M   'P 1'
#
loop_
_entity.id
_entity.type
_entity.pdbx_description
1 polymer ?
#
loop_
_entity_poly.entity_id
_entity_poly.type
_entity_poly.pdbx_seq_one_letter_code
_entity_poly.pdbx_strand_id
1 'polypeptide(L)'
;MVGNSMNEAEFSLYALTDIFMNERRNPHFVYEEGNQCWLPERLVQPVNKPDGDKWRAPPAVARPSNYSWDIRPDCVYLLSLRAFRLGFRSKVREHVSVLQNRVVCPYLTLEFKKDSDKNISRARHQVAIAACIALYNRWELKRSRIAEWTDDHRSQLGHYCLTFMSSTWDVWHVTPKTFTEWSGCRMRRVYSGNCTIRNDVVQLVNWINEIHYWGLTVHSPGCKDDIYARTCADGDADDADVSMLRIDG
;
A
#
# COMPACT_ATOMS: atom_id res chain seq x y z
N MET A 1 31.90 -5.84 -8.48
CA MET A 1 31.07 -5.00 -7.58
C MET A 1 31.55 -5.24 -6.16
N VAL A 2 31.92 -4.18 -5.45
CA VAL A 2 32.40 -4.21 -4.07
C VAL A 2 31.24 -4.64 -3.16
N GLY A 3 31.14 -5.94 -2.89
CA GLY A 3 30.10 -6.51 -2.04
C GLY A 3 30.74 -7.09 -0.79
N ASN A 4 30.76 -6.32 0.32
CA ASN A 4 30.63 -6.78 1.72
C ASN A 4 31.07 -5.73 2.76
N SER A 5 30.50 -4.53 2.77
CA SER A 5 30.63 -3.66 3.96
C SER A 5 29.46 -2.75 4.28
N MET A 6 28.47 -2.60 3.39
CA MET A 6 27.34 -1.72 3.68
C MET A 6 26.41 -2.33 4.73
N ASN A 7 26.00 -1.52 5.71
CA ASN A 7 25.01 -1.93 6.68
C ASN A 7 23.58 -1.94 6.06
N GLU A 8 22.59 -2.51 6.76
CA GLU A 8 21.22 -2.64 6.23
C GLU A 8 20.62 -1.28 5.84
N ALA A 9 20.91 -0.23 6.64
CA ALA A 9 20.43 1.11 6.37
C ALA A 9 21.09 1.73 5.13
N GLU A 10 22.39 1.53 4.93
CA GLU A 10 23.10 2.00 3.73
C GLU A 10 22.62 1.29 2.47
N PHE A 11 22.44 -0.03 2.52
CA PHE A 11 21.90 -0.79 1.39
C PHE A 11 20.46 -0.39 1.07
N SER A 12 19.62 -0.22 2.09
CA SER A 12 18.25 0.26 1.93
C SER A 12 18.23 1.67 1.31
N LEU A 13 19.10 2.57 1.79
CA LEU A 13 19.21 3.93 1.27
C LEU A 13 19.63 3.93 -0.20
N TYR A 14 20.63 3.12 -0.58
CA TYR A 14 21.05 2.95 -1.97
C TYR A 14 19.90 2.45 -2.84
N ALA A 15 19.28 1.32 -2.49
CA ALA A 15 18.17 0.77 -3.26
C ALA A 15 17.01 1.77 -3.37
N LEU A 16 16.68 2.46 -2.28
CA LEU A 16 15.64 3.50 -2.28
C LEU A 16 16.01 4.72 -3.13
N THR A 17 17.28 5.04 -3.31
CA THR A 17 17.67 6.23 -4.08
C THR A 17 17.80 5.91 -5.57
N ASP A 18 18.36 4.75 -5.88
CA ASP A 18 18.81 4.41 -7.24
C ASP A 18 17.86 3.45 -7.99
N ILE A 19 17.06 2.65 -7.29
CA ILE A 19 16.18 1.63 -7.91
C ILE A 19 14.71 2.05 -7.78
N PHE A 20 14.32 2.54 -6.61
CA PHE A 20 12.93 2.87 -6.30
C PHE A 20 12.65 4.36 -6.48
N MET A 21 11.45 4.69 -6.98
CA MET A 21 11.08 6.08 -7.32
C MET A 21 11.46 7.09 -6.24
N ASN A 22 12.28 8.07 -6.64
CA ASN A 22 12.78 9.15 -5.80
C ASN A 22 12.02 10.45 -6.08
N GLU A 23 10.70 10.44 -5.84
CA GLU A 23 9.92 11.67 -5.96
C GLU A 23 10.39 12.72 -4.92
N ARG A 24 10.36 14.00 -5.32
CA ARG A 24 10.74 15.11 -4.46
C ARG A 24 9.83 15.14 -3.22
N ARG A 25 10.41 14.81 -2.07
CA ARG A 25 9.78 14.92 -0.76
C ARG A 25 9.59 16.41 -0.45
N ASN A 26 8.39 16.94 -0.62
CA ASN A 26 8.10 18.28 -0.16
C ASN A 26 7.08 18.22 1.00
N PRO A 27 7.55 18.26 2.26
CA PRO A 27 6.68 18.17 3.44
C PRO A 27 5.76 19.40 3.60
N HIS A 28 6.04 20.48 2.87
CA HIS A 28 5.29 21.73 2.90
C HIS A 28 4.63 22.06 1.57
N PHE A 29 4.49 21.09 0.66
CA PHE A 29 3.80 21.35 -0.60
C PHE A 29 2.32 21.58 -0.29
N VAL A 30 1.94 22.86 -0.27
CA VAL A 30 0.54 23.26 -0.33
C VAL A 30 0.08 22.85 -1.72
N TYR A 31 -0.67 21.74 -1.79
CA TYR A 31 -1.24 21.28 -3.04
C TYR A 31 -2.22 22.36 -3.53
N GLU A 32 -1.76 23.18 -4.47
CA GLU A 32 -2.60 24.09 -5.23
C GLU A 32 -3.73 23.30 -5.92
N GLU A 33 -4.78 24.00 -6.38
CA GLU A 33 -5.91 23.48 -7.18
C GLU A 33 -5.50 22.92 -8.56
N GLY A 34 -4.28 22.38 -8.68
CA GLY A 34 -3.85 21.65 -9.86
C GLY A 34 -4.60 20.33 -10.04
N ASN A 35 -4.54 19.80 -11.27
CA ASN A 35 -5.21 18.59 -11.72
C ASN A 35 -5.21 17.46 -10.68
N GLN A 36 -6.41 16.97 -10.36
CA GLN A 36 -6.61 15.81 -9.51
C GLN A 36 -5.98 14.59 -10.19
N CYS A 37 -4.84 14.13 -9.68
CA CYS A 37 -4.14 12.98 -10.24
C CYS A 37 -3.70 12.04 -9.13
N TRP A 38 -3.75 10.74 -9.45
CA TRP A 38 -3.12 9.71 -8.65
C TRP A 38 -1.61 9.75 -8.87
N LEU A 39 -0.87 9.89 -7.78
CA LEU A 39 0.58 9.80 -7.80
C LEU A 39 1.04 8.73 -6.81
N PRO A 40 2.08 7.95 -7.17
CA PRO A 40 2.66 6.95 -6.29
C PRO A 40 3.56 7.63 -5.26
N GLU A 41 3.05 7.79 -4.06
CA GLU A 41 3.75 8.51 -3.00
C GLU A 41 4.45 7.54 -2.05
N ARG A 42 5.73 7.82 -1.78
CA ARG A 42 6.57 6.97 -0.95
C ARG A 42 6.70 7.48 0.48
N LEU A 43 6.59 6.58 1.45
CA LEU A 43 7.00 6.77 2.83
C LEU A 43 8.13 5.80 3.21
N VAL A 44 9.20 6.34 3.80
CA VAL A 44 10.31 5.55 4.33
C VAL A 44 10.11 5.37 5.83
N GLN A 45 10.16 4.13 6.30
CA GLN A 45 9.95 3.75 7.69
C GLN A 45 8.71 4.39 8.36
N PRO A 46 7.52 4.39 7.69
CA PRO A 46 6.33 4.95 8.31
C PRO A 46 5.98 4.17 9.57
N VAL A 47 5.71 4.90 10.66
CA VAL A 47 5.08 4.33 11.84
C VAL A 47 3.58 4.27 11.55
N ASN A 48 3.04 3.07 11.35
CA ASN A 48 1.64 2.87 11.01
C ASN A 48 0.97 1.85 11.93
N LYS A 49 0.93 2.18 13.21
CA LYS A 49 0.29 1.36 14.25
C LYS A 49 -1.23 1.48 14.14
N PRO A 50 -1.98 0.37 14.16
CA PRO A 50 -3.43 0.43 14.26
C PRO A 50 -3.91 1.26 15.45
N ASP A 51 -4.83 2.20 15.17
CA ASP A 51 -5.41 3.12 16.15
C ASP A 51 -6.79 2.66 16.65
N GLY A 52 -7.39 1.67 15.97
CA GLY A 52 -8.70 1.11 16.31
C GLY A 52 -9.89 1.81 15.64
N ASP A 53 -9.64 2.90 14.91
CA ASP A 53 -10.69 3.68 14.24
C ASP A 53 -10.54 3.57 12.71
N LYS A 54 -9.63 4.37 12.14
CA LYS A 54 -9.42 4.49 10.68
C LYS A 54 -8.32 3.59 10.16
N TRP A 55 -7.52 3.04 11.09
CA TRP A 55 -6.52 2.03 10.81
C TRP A 55 -6.67 0.90 11.83
N ARG A 56 -7.47 -0.10 11.49
CA ARG A 56 -7.82 -1.21 12.39
C ARG A 56 -6.88 -2.39 12.19
N ALA A 57 -6.55 -3.06 13.29
CA ALA A 57 -5.88 -4.35 13.22
C ALA A 57 -6.87 -5.39 12.66
N PRO A 58 -6.45 -6.28 11.76
CA PRO A 58 -7.30 -7.36 11.30
C PRO A 58 -7.72 -8.24 12.48
N PRO A 59 -8.97 -8.75 12.50
CA PRO A 59 -9.41 -9.63 13.57
C PRO A 59 -8.50 -10.86 13.63
N ALA A 60 -8.12 -11.24 14.84
CA ALA A 60 -7.21 -12.34 15.07
C ALA A 60 -7.85 -13.66 14.60
N VAL A 61 -7.29 -14.27 13.54
CA VAL A 61 -7.76 -15.58 13.02
C VAL A 61 -7.39 -16.72 13.99
N ALA A 62 -6.39 -16.49 14.85
CA ALA A 62 -6.06 -17.28 16.03
C ALA A 62 -5.50 -16.32 17.09
N ARG A 63 -5.71 -16.57 18.40
CA ARG A 63 -5.23 -15.67 19.47
C ARG A 63 -3.70 -15.79 19.66
N PRO A 64 -2.94 -14.67 19.60
CA PRO A 64 -1.79 -14.50 20.46
C PRO A 64 -2.01 -13.28 21.36
N SER A 65 -1.85 -13.48 22.67
CA SER A 65 -2.26 -12.53 23.71
C SER A 65 -1.39 -11.27 23.86
N ASN A 66 -0.35 -11.00 23.04
CA ASN A 66 0.56 -9.85 23.25
C ASN A 66 1.26 -9.32 21.97
N TYR A 67 0.66 -9.40 20.78
CA TYR A 67 1.29 -8.84 19.57
C TYR A 67 1.09 -7.30 19.51
N SER A 68 2.18 -6.52 19.41
CA SER A 68 2.13 -5.05 19.53
C SER A 68 1.58 -4.33 18.29
N TRP A 69 1.42 -5.04 17.17
CA TRP A 69 1.06 -4.49 15.85
C TRP A 69 1.89 -3.27 15.41
N ASP A 70 3.02 -2.99 16.06
CA ASP A 70 3.98 -1.96 15.66
C ASP A 70 4.85 -2.52 14.54
N ILE A 71 4.42 -2.24 13.32
CA ILE A 71 5.11 -2.66 12.11
C ILE A 71 5.65 -1.39 11.45
N ARG A 72 6.94 -1.44 11.13
CA ARG A 72 7.66 -0.36 10.48
C ARG A 72 8.35 -0.93 9.26
N PRO A 73 7.62 -1.04 8.13
CA PRO A 73 8.24 -1.47 6.91
C PRO A 73 9.31 -0.46 6.49
N ASP A 74 10.38 -0.93 5.86
CA ASP A 74 11.44 -0.02 5.42
C ASP A 74 10.93 1.03 4.42
N CYS A 75 9.97 0.64 3.58
CA CYS A 75 9.31 1.55 2.67
C CYS A 75 7.89 1.10 2.33
N VAL A 76 6.98 2.06 2.13
CA VAL A 76 5.61 1.83 1.67
C VAL A 76 5.28 2.83 0.57
N TYR A 77 4.65 2.35 -0.49
CA TYR A 77 4.03 3.17 -1.51
C TYR A 77 2.52 3.23 -1.29
N LEU A 78 2.01 4.45 -1.37
CA LEU A 78 0.63 4.83 -1.12
C LEU A 78 0.14 5.71 -2.26
N LEU A 79 -1.16 5.95 -2.30
CA LEU A 79 -1.78 6.88 -3.23
C LEU A 79 -1.75 8.29 -2.67
N SER A 80 -1.47 9.27 -3.54
CA SER A 80 -1.57 10.68 -3.18
C SER A 80 -3.01 11.07 -2.82
N LEU A 81 -3.18 11.84 -1.74
CA LEU A 81 -4.46 12.47 -1.37
C LEU A 81 -4.87 13.55 -2.40
N ARG A 82 -3.96 13.91 -3.31
CA ARG A 82 -4.16 14.89 -4.39
C ARG A 82 -5.30 14.53 -5.34
N ALA A 83 -5.59 13.24 -5.49
CA ALA A 83 -6.69 12.77 -6.33
C ALA A 83 -8.08 13.19 -5.81
N PHE A 84 -8.17 13.70 -4.58
CA PHE A 84 -9.39 14.25 -3.99
C PHE A 84 -9.36 15.78 -3.99
N ARG A 85 -10.53 16.40 -4.22
CA ARG A 85 -10.74 17.86 -4.16
C ARG A 85 -10.36 18.38 -2.78
N LEU A 86 -9.82 19.59 -2.69
CA LEU A 86 -9.33 20.15 -1.43
C LEU A 86 -10.40 20.14 -0.33
N GLY A 87 -11.64 20.56 -0.65
CA GLY A 87 -12.78 20.55 0.28
C GLY A 87 -13.23 19.15 0.69
N PHE A 88 -13.03 18.14 -0.16
CA PHE A 88 -13.40 16.75 0.13
C PHE A 88 -12.38 16.03 1.03
N ARG A 89 -11.14 16.51 1.12
CA ARG A 89 -10.07 15.83 1.87
C ARG A 89 -10.32 15.74 3.38
N SER A 90 -11.09 16.66 3.97
CA SER A 90 -11.51 16.54 5.39
C SER A 90 -12.36 15.29 5.58
N LYS A 91 -13.39 15.11 4.74
CA LYS A 91 -14.27 13.93 4.75
C LYS A 91 -13.51 12.63 4.52
N VAL A 92 -12.53 12.62 3.60
CA VAL A 92 -11.66 11.43 3.43
C VAL A 92 -10.98 11.03 4.76
N ARG A 93 -10.49 12.01 5.54
CA ARG A 93 -9.83 11.76 6.84
C ARG A 93 -10.79 11.27 7.93
N GLU A 94 -12.10 11.32 7.70
CA GLU A 94 -13.09 10.80 8.65
C GLU A 94 -13.29 9.30 8.48
N HIS A 95 -13.03 8.73 7.29
CA HIS A 95 -13.32 7.31 7.02
C HIS A 95 -12.08 6.43 6.80
N VAL A 96 -10.93 7.02 6.42
CA VAL A 96 -9.71 6.26 6.16
C VAL A 96 -8.49 6.89 6.81
N SER A 97 -7.48 6.06 7.10
CA SER A 97 -6.19 6.54 7.58
C SER A 97 -5.48 7.37 6.52
N VAL A 98 -5.14 8.60 6.88
CA VAL A 98 -4.37 9.54 6.06
C VAL A 98 -3.06 9.84 6.76
N LEU A 99 -1.94 9.44 6.16
CA LEU A 99 -0.62 9.66 6.75
C LEU A 99 -0.03 10.98 6.25
N GLN A 100 0.58 11.73 7.16
CA GLN A 100 1.24 13.02 6.90
C GLN A 100 0.35 14.00 6.12
N ASN A 101 -0.99 13.92 6.29
CA ASN A 101 -1.98 14.71 5.56
C ASN A 101 -1.89 14.63 4.03
N ARG A 102 -1.20 13.64 3.47
CA ARG A 102 -0.81 13.61 2.05
C ARG A 102 -1.03 12.29 1.32
N VAL A 103 -1.14 11.17 2.04
CA VAL A 103 -1.23 9.84 1.42
C VAL A 103 -2.24 8.93 2.07
N VAL A 104 -2.81 8.03 1.27
CA VAL A 104 -3.85 7.06 1.63
C VAL A 104 -3.63 5.74 0.91
N CYS A 105 -4.30 4.68 1.36
CA CYS A 105 -4.42 3.41 0.64
C CYS A 105 -3.06 2.83 0.16
N PRO A 106 -2.29 2.20 1.07
CA PRO A 106 -1.08 1.48 0.71
C PRO A 106 -1.35 0.39 -0.33
N TYR A 107 -0.45 0.24 -1.29
CA TYR A 107 -0.57 -0.80 -2.33
C TYR A 107 0.72 -1.60 -2.56
N LEU A 108 1.86 -1.10 -2.07
CA LEU A 108 3.15 -1.78 -2.14
C LEU A 108 3.97 -1.56 -0.87
N THR A 109 4.49 -2.64 -0.28
CA THR A 109 5.37 -2.61 0.90
C THR A 109 6.72 -3.25 0.60
N LEU A 110 7.80 -2.60 1.00
CA LEU A 110 9.17 -3.05 0.83
C LEU A 110 9.80 -3.34 2.20
N GLU A 111 10.58 -4.41 2.26
CA GLU A 111 11.44 -4.73 3.40
C GLU A 111 12.82 -5.15 2.91
N PHE A 112 13.86 -4.61 3.53
CA PHE A 112 15.24 -4.93 3.28
C PHE A 112 15.80 -5.65 4.50
N LYS A 113 16.56 -6.73 4.30
CA LYS A 113 17.33 -7.34 5.39
C LYS A 113 18.68 -7.86 4.88
N LYS A 114 19.65 -7.98 5.79
CA LYS A 114 20.92 -8.68 5.51
C LYS A 114 20.71 -10.19 5.36
N ASP A 115 21.57 -10.82 4.57
CA ASP A 115 21.50 -12.26 4.29
C ASP A 115 21.74 -13.11 5.55
N SER A 116 20.67 -13.71 6.07
CA SER A 116 20.68 -14.81 7.03
C SER A 116 19.30 -15.47 7.05
N ASP A 117 19.22 -16.78 7.34
CA ASP A 117 17.95 -17.52 7.33
C ASP A 117 16.89 -16.91 8.27
N LYS A 118 17.31 -16.43 9.45
CA LYS A 118 16.43 -15.75 10.42
C LYS A 118 15.84 -14.46 9.84
N ASN A 119 16.61 -13.75 9.01
CA ASN A 119 16.18 -12.49 8.41
C ASN A 119 15.20 -12.69 7.26
N ILE A 120 15.31 -13.78 6.50
CA ILE A 120 14.38 -14.10 5.39
C ILE A 120 12.95 -14.29 5.94
N SER A 121 12.80 -15.12 6.97
CA SER A 121 11.49 -15.35 7.59
C SER A 121 10.93 -14.06 8.21
N ARG A 122 11.79 -13.27 8.85
CA ARG A 122 11.40 -11.99 9.45
C ARG A 122 10.91 -10.98 8.41
N ALA A 123 11.64 -10.81 7.30
CA ALA A 123 11.24 -9.90 6.22
C ALA A 123 9.87 -10.28 5.65
N ARG A 124 9.68 -11.58 5.35
CA ARG A 124 8.40 -12.11 4.85
C ARG A 124 7.26 -11.88 5.83
N HIS A 125 7.48 -12.14 7.12
CA HIS A 125 6.46 -11.87 8.14
C HIS A 125 6.13 -10.38 8.25
N GLN A 126 7.12 -9.49 8.25
CA GLN A 126 6.88 -8.04 8.34
C GLN A 126 6.02 -7.54 7.18
N VAL A 127 6.39 -7.88 5.94
CA VAL A 127 5.57 -7.45 4.78
C VAL A 127 4.21 -8.13 4.75
N ALA A 128 4.10 -9.39 5.17
CA ALA A 128 2.83 -10.10 5.25
C ALA A 128 1.86 -9.43 6.22
N ILE A 129 2.33 -9.03 7.40
CA ILE A 129 1.49 -8.42 8.41
C ILE A 129 1.14 -6.98 7.99
N ALA A 130 2.09 -6.21 7.44
CA ALA A 130 1.80 -4.88 6.88
C ALA A 130 0.72 -4.92 5.78
N ALA A 131 0.87 -5.85 4.83
CA ALA A 131 -0.10 -6.08 3.77
C ALA A 131 -1.46 -6.54 4.31
N CYS A 132 -1.47 -7.40 5.34
CA CYS A 132 -2.70 -7.88 5.97
C CYS A 132 -3.51 -6.73 6.60
N ILE A 133 -2.84 -5.81 7.30
CA ILE A 133 -3.50 -4.62 7.86
C ILE A 133 -4.06 -3.73 6.75
N ALA A 134 -3.26 -3.45 5.71
CA ALA A 134 -3.70 -2.62 4.59
C ALA A 134 -4.91 -3.23 3.86
N LEU A 135 -4.84 -4.52 3.55
CA LEU A 135 -5.92 -5.26 2.90
C LEU A 135 -7.17 -5.34 3.76
N TYR A 136 -7.05 -5.50 5.08
CA TYR A 136 -8.21 -5.57 5.96
C TYR A 136 -9.01 -4.26 5.94
N ASN A 137 -8.33 -3.14 6.15
CA ASN A 137 -8.97 -1.82 6.12
C ASN A 137 -9.60 -1.54 4.74
N ARG A 138 -8.92 -1.95 3.67
CA ARG A 138 -9.43 -1.84 2.31
C ARG A 138 -10.67 -2.72 2.07
N TRP A 139 -10.62 -3.96 2.55
CA TRP A 139 -11.70 -4.94 2.43
C TRP A 139 -12.95 -4.51 3.20
N GLU A 140 -12.79 -4.01 4.43
CA GLU A 140 -13.89 -3.48 5.24
C GLU A 140 -14.61 -2.34 4.52
N LEU A 141 -13.83 -1.40 3.96
CA LEU A 141 -14.38 -0.27 3.22
C LEU A 141 -15.16 -0.75 1.99
N LYS A 142 -14.57 -1.65 1.19
CA LYS A 142 -15.23 -2.22 0.00
C LYS A 142 -16.50 -2.99 0.36
N ARG A 143 -16.42 -3.89 1.35
CA ARG A 143 -17.54 -4.74 1.80
C ARG A 143 -18.74 -3.90 2.23
N SER A 144 -18.50 -2.75 2.86
CA SER A 144 -19.58 -1.90 3.35
C SER A 144 -20.47 -1.29 2.25
N ARG A 145 -20.03 -1.28 0.99
CA ARG A 145 -20.78 -0.66 -0.12
C ARG A 145 -21.26 -1.63 -1.20
N ILE A 146 -20.78 -2.87 -1.24
CA ILE A 146 -21.11 -3.82 -2.30
C ILE A 146 -22.09 -4.87 -1.78
N ALA A 147 -23.11 -5.18 -2.60
CA ALA A 147 -24.02 -6.29 -2.32
C ALA A 147 -23.39 -7.64 -2.68
N GLU A 148 -22.59 -7.67 -3.76
CA GLU A 148 -21.95 -8.87 -4.28
C GLU A 148 -20.51 -8.61 -4.77
N TRP A 149 -19.68 -9.63 -4.65
CA TRP A 149 -18.28 -9.61 -5.09
C TRP A 149 -18.14 -10.03 -6.56
N THR A 150 -17.93 -9.05 -7.44
CA THR A 150 -17.56 -9.26 -8.84
C THR A 150 -16.05 -9.50 -8.99
N ASP A 151 -15.61 -9.94 -10.16
CA ASP A 151 -14.18 -10.12 -10.43
C ASP A 151 -13.43 -8.78 -10.49
N ASP A 152 -14.09 -7.71 -10.90
CA ASP A 152 -13.55 -6.34 -10.84
C ASP A 152 -13.31 -5.90 -9.37
N HIS A 153 -14.27 -6.15 -8.47
CA HIS A 153 -14.06 -5.87 -7.05
C HIS A 153 -12.87 -6.62 -6.46
N ARG A 154 -12.64 -7.86 -6.92
CA ARG A 154 -11.54 -8.72 -6.48
C ARG A 154 -10.20 -8.26 -7.05
N SER A 155 -10.16 -7.82 -8.31
CA SER A 155 -8.92 -7.36 -8.98
C SER A 155 -8.35 -6.08 -8.35
N GLN A 156 -9.21 -5.23 -7.77
CA GLN A 156 -8.86 -4.01 -7.05
C GLN A 156 -8.32 -4.28 -5.64
N LEU A 157 -8.55 -5.48 -5.10
CA LEU A 157 -8.25 -5.84 -3.71
C LEU A 157 -7.05 -6.78 -3.64
N GLY A 158 -5.87 -6.18 -3.79
CA GLY A 158 -4.57 -6.80 -3.63
C GLY A 158 -3.61 -5.89 -2.88
N HIS A 159 -2.45 -6.43 -2.52
CA HIS A 159 -1.33 -5.66 -2.00
C HIS A 159 -0.05 -6.34 -2.42
N TYR A 160 0.88 -5.58 -3.01
CA TYR A 160 2.17 -6.13 -3.40
C TYR A 160 3.18 -5.98 -2.27
N CYS A 161 4.10 -6.93 -2.18
CA CYS A 161 5.25 -6.81 -1.32
C CYS A 161 6.53 -7.11 -2.10
N LEU A 162 7.61 -6.47 -1.68
CA LEU A 162 8.92 -6.73 -2.22
C LEU A 162 9.90 -6.90 -1.07
N THR A 163 10.56 -8.04 -1.01
CA THR A 163 11.59 -8.30 0.01
C THR A 163 12.95 -8.35 -0.65
N PHE A 164 13.89 -7.55 -0.16
CA PHE A 164 15.28 -7.55 -0.56
C PHE A 164 16.14 -8.23 0.50
N MET A 165 16.87 -9.26 0.08
CA MET A 165 17.76 -10.04 0.91
C MET A 165 19.16 -10.04 0.31
N SER A 166 20.01 -9.11 0.77
CA SER A 166 21.30 -8.85 0.13
C SER A 166 21.13 -8.60 -1.38
N SER A 167 21.64 -9.47 -2.24
CA SER A 167 21.46 -9.36 -3.69
C SER A 167 20.20 -10.03 -4.22
N THR A 168 19.52 -10.87 -3.45
CA THR A 168 18.29 -11.53 -3.89
C THR A 168 17.06 -10.69 -3.58
N TRP A 169 16.02 -10.84 -4.40
CA TRP A 169 14.75 -10.18 -4.20
C TRP A 169 13.60 -11.14 -4.53
N ASP A 170 12.50 -11.01 -3.79
CA ASP A 170 11.24 -11.72 -4.05
C ASP A 170 10.12 -10.67 -4.18
N VAL A 171 9.27 -10.82 -5.20
CA VAL A 171 8.01 -10.08 -5.33
C VAL A 171 6.87 -11.00 -4.91
N TRP A 172 5.98 -10.46 -4.09
CA TRP A 172 4.84 -11.15 -3.52
C TRP A 172 3.56 -10.41 -3.85
N HIS A 173 2.50 -11.17 -4.07
CA HIS A 173 1.14 -10.65 -4.15
C HIS A 173 0.32 -11.23 -3.01
N VAL A 174 -0.32 -10.33 -2.25
CA VAL A 174 -1.15 -10.65 -1.10
C VAL A 174 -2.60 -10.33 -1.44
N THR A 175 -3.49 -11.30 -1.21
CA THR A 175 -4.94 -11.14 -1.42
C THR A 175 -5.72 -11.70 -0.24
N PRO A 176 -6.98 -11.32 -0.01
CA PRO A 176 -7.84 -12.01 0.94
C PRO A 176 -7.96 -13.51 0.61
N LYS A 177 -8.00 -14.38 1.63
CA LYS A 177 -8.28 -15.82 1.41
C LYS A 177 -9.70 -16.03 0.88
N THR A 178 -10.63 -15.24 1.39
CA THR A 178 -12.05 -15.19 1.06
C THR A 178 -12.46 -13.73 0.97
N PHE A 179 -13.37 -13.41 0.05
CA PHE A 179 -13.85 -12.04 -0.13
C PHE A 179 -15.15 -11.77 0.63
N THR A 180 -16.01 -12.77 0.82
CA THR A 180 -17.30 -12.63 1.51
C THR A 180 -17.14 -12.43 3.02
N GLU A 181 -16.17 -13.10 3.63
CA GLU A 181 -15.84 -13.02 5.05
C GLU A 181 -14.32 -12.90 5.21
N TRP A 182 -13.87 -12.12 6.19
CA TRP A 182 -12.45 -11.98 6.43
C TRP A 182 -11.90 -13.18 7.23
N SER A 183 -11.05 -13.97 6.58
CA SER A 183 -10.32 -15.10 7.20
C SER A 183 -8.80 -14.93 7.13
N GLY A 184 -8.35 -13.68 6.96
CA GLY A 184 -6.97 -13.29 6.72
C GLY A 184 -6.59 -13.32 5.24
N CYS A 185 -5.28 -13.27 4.98
CA CYS A 185 -4.73 -13.15 3.63
C CYS A 185 -3.98 -14.39 3.17
N ARG A 186 -3.81 -14.50 1.85
CA ARG A 186 -2.91 -15.43 1.18
C ARG A 186 -1.81 -14.61 0.52
N MET A 187 -0.57 -14.89 0.89
CA MET A 187 0.62 -14.33 0.27
C MET A 187 1.23 -15.37 -0.68
N ARG A 188 1.46 -14.99 -1.94
CA ARG A 188 2.08 -15.84 -2.95
C ARG A 188 3.27 -15.13 -3.56
N ARG A 189 4.37 -15.85 -3.74
CA ARG A 189 5.50 -15.35 -4.52
C ARG A 189 5.08 -15.32 -5.98
N VAL A 190 5.20 -14.16 -6.63
CA VAL A 190 4.92 -14.01 -8.06
C VAL A 190 6.21 -14.05 -8.87
N TYR A 191 7.32 -13.58 -8.30
CA TYR A 191 8.63 -13.61 -8.95
C TYR A 191 9.76 -13.58 -7.93
N SER A 192 10.95 -14.00 -8.34
CA SER A 192 12.19 -13.89 -7.58
C SER A 192 13.38 -13.71 -8.51
N GLY A 193 14.42 -13.02 -8.06
CA GLY A 193 15.64 -12.87 -8.83
C GLY A 193 16.84 -12.44 -7.98
N ASN A 194 17.95 -12.18 -8.66
CA ASN A 194 19.20 -11.77 -8.06
C ASN A 194 19.82 -10.55 -8.78
N CYS A 195 20.12 -9.49 -8.05
CA CYS A 195 20.74 -8.27 -8.57
C CYS A 195 22.16 -8.47 -9.12
N THR A 196 22.80 -9.63 -8.90
CA THR A 196 24.05 -9.98 -9.59
C THR A 196 23.83 -10.46 -11.03
N ILE A 197 22.58 -10.76 -11.40
CA ILE A 197 22.18 -11.21 -12.73
C ILE A 197 21.49 -10.05 -13.45
N ARG A 198 22.06 -9.59 -14.57
CA ARG A 198 21.54 -8.45 -15.34
C ARG A 198 20.08 -8.63 -15.74
N ASN A 199 19.71 -9.82 -16.21
CA ASN A 199 18.34 -10.11 -16.63
C ASN A 199 17.36 -9.98 -15.47
N ASP A 200 17.74 -10.44 -14.28
CA ASP A 200 16.89 -10.34 -13.09
C ASP A 200 16.73 -8.88 -12.66
N VAL A 201 17.76 -8.04 -12.77
CA VAL A 201 17.61 -6.59 -12.53
C VAL A 201 16.59 -5.96 -13.48
N VAL A 202 16.59 -6.34 -14.76
CA VAL A 202 15.58 -5.87 -15.73
C VAL A 202 14.18 -6.34 -15.29
N GLN A 203 14.05 -7.59 -14.85
CA GLN A 203 12.76 -8.12 -14.39
C GLN A 203 12.26 -7.45 -13.12
N LEU A 204 13.16 -7.12 -12.19
CA LEU A 204 12.84 -6.33 -11.01
C LEU A 204 12.23 -4.98 -11.39
N VAL A 205 12.87 -4.23 -12.30
CA VAL A 205 12.37 -2.93 -12.76
C VAL A 205 11.01 -3.07 -13.44
N ASN A 206 10.83 -4.10 -14.27
CA ASN A 206 9.54 -4.37 -14.91
C ASN A 206 8.46 -4.63 -13.86
N TRP A 207 8.71 -5.48 -12.87
CA TRP A 207 7.74 -5.73 -11.79
C TRP A 207 7.40 -4.48 -10.99
N ILE A 208 8.39 -3.63 -10.69
CA ILE A 208 8.15 -2.36 -10.01
C ILE A 208 7.20 -1.49 -10.84
N ASN A 209 7.45 -1.37 -12.14
CA ASN A 209 6.61 -0.60 -13.06
C ASN A 209 5.19 -1.17 -13.17
N GLU A 210 5.05 -2.50 -13.29
CA GLU A 210 3.75 -3.18 -13.33
C GLU A 210 2.95 -2.96 -12.03
N ILE A 211 3.61 -3.02 -10.87
CA ILE A 211 2.96 -2.77 -9.58
C ILE A 211 2.50 -1.32 -9.47
N HIS A 212 3.32 -0.36 -9.90
CA HIS A 212 2.91 1.05 -9.94
C HIS A 212 1.78 1.28 -10.94
N TYR A 213 1.84 0.66 -12.11
CA TYR A 213 0.76 0.72 -13.09
C TYR A 213 -0.54 0.20 -12.48
N TRP A 214 -0.56 -1.02 -11.93
CA TRP A 214 -1.73 -1.57 -11.24
C TRP A 214 -2.19 -0.70 -10.07
N GLY A 215 -1.26 -0.17 -9.28
CA GLY A 215 -1.54 0.72 -8.16
C GLY A 215 -2.31 1.97 -8.60
N LEU A 216 -1.93 2.54 -9.75
CA LEU A 216 -2.53 3.77 -10.28
C LEU A 216 -3.77 3.52 -11.14
N THR A 217 -3.85 2.42 -11.88
CA THR A 217 -4.93 2.18 -12.86
C THR A 217 -6.05 1.27 -12.34
N VAL A 218 -5.77 0.40 -11.36
CA VAL A 218 -6.74 -0.57 -10.83
C VAL A 218 -7.01 -0.34 -9.35
N HIS A 219 -5.97 -0.27 -8.53
CA HIS A 219 -6.15 -0.07 -7.08
C HIS A 219 -6.72 1.31 -6.77
N SER A 220 -6.20 2.36 -7.41
CA SER A 220 -6.58 3.74 -7.10
C SER A 220 -8.04 4.10 -7.42
N PRO A 221 -8.63 3.75 -8.58
CA PRO A 221 -10.04 4.06 -8.84
C PRO A 221 -10.95 3.31 -7.88
N GLY A 222 -10.65 2.03 -7.62
CA GLY A 222 -11.36 1.25 -6.61
C GLY A 222 -11.30 1.90 -5.22
N CYS A 223 -10.15 2.45 -4.82
CA CYS A 223 -10.01 3.17 -3.55
C CYS A 223 -10.88 4.41 -3.51
N LYS A 224 -10.87 5.19 -4.60
CA LYS A 224 -11.71 6.37 -4.78
C LYS A 224 -13.16 6.03 -4.52
N ASP A 225 -13.70 5.09 -5.29
CA ASP A 225 -15.11 4.74 -5.27
C ASP A 225 -15.56 4.23 -3.90
N ASP A 226 -14.70 3.44 -3.26
CA ASP A 226 -14.96 2.92 -1.91
C ASP A 226 -15.00 4.03 -0.86
N ILE A 227 -14.10 5.01 -0.93
CA ILE A 227 -14.09 6.18 -0.03
C ILE A 227 -15.30 7.08 -0.30
N TYR A 228 -15.58 7.40 -1.55
CA TYR A 228 -16.73 8.23 -1.93
C TYR A 228 -18.05 7.62 -1.46
N ALA A 229 -18.27 6.33 -1.73
CA ALA A 229 -19.49 5.66 -1.29
C ALA A 229 -19.66 5.71 0.22
N ARG A 230 -18.56 5.56 0.98
CA ARG A 230 -18.60 5.66 2.43
C ARG A 230 -18.96 7.07 2.90
N THR A 231 -18.35 8.09 2.32
CA THR A 231 -18.67 9.49 2.65
C THR A 231 -20.11 9.86 2.31
N CYS A 232 -20.65 9.38 1.18
CA CYS A 232 -22.04 9.69 0.80
C CYS A 232 -23.07 9.00 1.71
N ALA A 233 -22.72 7.86 2.31
CA ALA A 233 -23.61 7.13 3.21
C ALA A 233 -23.83 7.84 4.56
N ASP A 234 -22.91 8.72 4.98
CA ASP A 234 -22.94 9.36 6.30
C ASP A 234 -23.86 10.61 6.36
N GLY A 235 -24.61 10.93 5.30
CA GLY A 235 -25.73 11.89 5.32
C GLY A 235 -25.38 13.38 5.41
N ASP A 236 -24.16 13.74 5.85
CA ASP A 236 -23.62 15.11 5.89
C ASP A 236 -22.79 15.47 4.63
N ALA A 237 -22.92 14.66 3.58
CA ALA A 237 -22.31 14.95 2.30
C ALA A 237 -23.01 16.15 1.65
N ASP A 238 -22.40 17.34 1.74
CA ASP A 238 -22.67 18.43 0.79
C ASP A 238 -22.55 17.90 -0.65
N ASP A 239 -23.69 17.44 -1.18
CA ASP A 239 -23.82 16.67 -2.43
C ASP A 239 -23.42 17.48 -3.67
N ALA A 240 -23.25 18.80 -3.51
CA ALA A 240 -22.74 19.68 -4.55
C ALA A 240 -21.33 19.28 -5.02
N ASP A 241 -20.51 18.69 -4.14
CA ASP A 241 -19.14 18.30 -4.47
C ASP A 241 -19.04 16.86 -5.03
N VAL A 242 -20.06 16.04 -4.79
CA VAL A 242 -20.17 14.64 -5.26
C VAL A 242 -20.87 14.56 -6.63
N SER A 243 -21.86 15.42 -6.87
CA SER A 243 -22.73 15.39 -8.07
C SER A 243 -22.06 15.82 -9.38
N MET A 244 -20.98 16.62 -9.34
CA MET A 244 -20.26 17.04 -10.55
C MET A 244 -19.31 15.97 -11.14
N LEU A 245 -19.11 14.83 -10.47
CA LEU A 245 -18.18 13.77 -10.93
C LEU A 245 -18.85 12.67 -11.76
N ARG A 246 -20.16 12.78 -12.00
CA ARG A 246 -20.93 11.83 -12.83
C ARG A 246 -21.10 12.29 -14.29
N ILE A 247 -20.54 13.44 -14.66
CA ILE A 247 -20.51 13.90 -16.05
C ILE A 247 -19.13 13.55 -16.59
N ASP A 248 -19.05 12.43 -17.30
CA ASP A 248 -18.13 12.10 -18.40
C ASP A 248 -18.04 10.57 -18.49
N GLY A 249 -19.02 9.99 -19.18
CA GLY A 249 -18.95 8.66 -19.78
C GLY A 249 -18.82 8.80 -21.30
#